data_AF-A0A2T9ZMT6-F1
#
_entry.id   AF-A0A2T9ZMT6-F1
#
_cell.length_a   1.000
_cell.length_b   1.000
_cell.length_c   1.000
_cell.angle_alpha   90.00
_cell.angle_beta   90.00
_cell.angle_gamma   90.00
#
_symmetry.space_group_name_H-M   'P 1'
#
loop_
_entity.id
_entity.type
_entity.pdbx_description
1 polymer ?
#
loop_
_entity_poly.entity_id
_entity_poly.type
_entity_poly.pdbx_seq_one_letter_code
_entity_poly.pdbx_strand_id
1 'polypeptide(L)'
;PTDHIGMVGYFPPLVERLREQGVRLCVIEKRAEFVQQGDLFRVTLDPRALRDCNKILCTAATLLNDSLDEILAHSGHAQRVAVIGPTAGCLPDPLFSRGVDVVGGSRTANPVSLKQRLRDQLEWADAVEKYTIERDNYPGFDQLLLRASR
;
A
#
# COMPACT_ATOMS: atom_id res chain seq x y z
N PRO A 1 -3.41 -12.67 -19.49
CA PRO A 1 -4.51 -12.07 -18.71
C PRO A 1 -4.25 -10.58 -18.46
N THR A 2 -5.25 -9.72 -18.66
CA THR A 2 -5.17 -8.28 -18.35
C THR A 2 -5.30 -8.08 -16.84
N ASP A 3 -4.51 -7.19 -16.25
CA ASP A 3 -4.54 -6.92 -14.81
C ASP A 3 -5.85 -6.26 -14.37
N HIS A 4 -6.36 -6.70 -13.21
CA HIS A 4 -7.42 -6.07 -12.45
C HIS A 4 -6.88 -5.70 -11.08
N ILE A 5 -6.70 -4.40 -10.85
CA ILE A 5 -6.08 -3.86 -9.65
C ILE A 5 -7.14 -3.58 -8.60
N GLY A 6 -6.96 -4.16 -7.42
CA GLY A 6 -7.64 -3.76 -6.19
C GLY A 6 -6.81 -2.69 -5.48
N MET A 7 -7.42 -1.61 -5.03
CA MET A 7 -6.79 -0.54 -4.27
C MET A 7 -7.55 -0.36 -2.95
N VAL A 8 -6.86 -0.42 -1.82
CA VAL A 8 -7.48 -0.19 -0.50
C VAL A 8 -7.04 1.17 0.01
N GLY A 9 -8.01 2.06 0.19
CA GLY A 9 -7.80 3.50 0.36
C GLY A 9 -7.70 4.22 -0.98
N TYR A 10 -8.31 5.40 -1.07
CA TYR A 10 -8.30 6.18 -2.30
C TYR A 10 -7.01 7.01 -2.44
N PHE A 11 -6.16 6.69 -3.43
CA PHE A 11 -4.95 7.46 -3.76
C PHE A 11 -5.16 8.27 -5.06
N PRO A 12 -5.62 9.53 -5.02
CA PRO A 12 -6.07 10.24 -6.22
C PRO A 12 -5.05 10.25 -7.37
N PRO A 13 -3.76 10.58 -7.15
CA PRO A 13 -2.77 10.60 -8.25
C PRO A 13 -2.55 9.23 -8.90
N LEU A 14 -2.66 8.15 -8.12
CA LEU A 14 -2.47 6.80 -8.64
C LEU A 14 -3.74 6.27 -9.32
N VAL A 15 -4.92 6.62 -8.80
CA VAL A 15 -6.21 6.34 -9.44
C VAL A 15 -6.25 6.99 -10.83
N GLU A 16 -5.91 8.27 -10.93
CA GLU A 16 -5.87 9.01 -12.20
C GLU A 16 -4.95 8.32 -13.22
N ARG A 17 -3.70 8.05 -12.82
CA ARG A 17 -2.72 7.37 -13.68
C ARG A 17 -3.20 5.99 -14.17
N LEU A 18 -3.80 5.17 -13.29
CA LEU A 18 -4.29 3.84 -13.66
C LEU A 18 -5.50 3.92 -14.60
N ARG A 19 -6.37 4.91 -14.41
CA ARG A 19 -7.51 5.17 -15.28
C ARG A 19 -7.08 5.63 -16.66
N GLU A 20 -6.10 6.52 -16.76
CA GLU A 20 -5.51 6.97 -18.04
C GLU A 20 -4.89 5.81 -18.82
N GLN A 21 -4.35 4.81 -18.13
CA GLN A 21 -3.80 3.59 -18.72
C GLN A 21 -4.86 2.55 -19.11
N GLY A 22 -6.15 2.82 -18.87
CA GLY A 22 -7.23 1.88 -19.17
C GLY A 22 -7.18 0.60 -18.32
N VAL A 23 -6.52 0.63 -17.16
CA VAL A 23 -6.43 -0.53 -16.28
C VAL A 23 -7.74 -0.69 -15.51
N ARG A 24 -8.24 -1.93 -15.42
CA ARG A 24 -9.41 -2.22 -14.60
C ARG A 24 -9.05 -2.02 -13.12
N LEU A 25 -9.79 -1.18 -12.44
CA LEU A 25 -9.50 -0.72 -11.09
C LEU A 25 -10.73 -0.81 -10.19
N CYS A 26 -10.59 -1.49 -9.06
CA CYS A 26 -11.54 -1.52 -7.96
C CYS A 26 -10.92 -0.86 -6.73
N VAL A 27 -11.55 0.18 -6.19
CA VAL A 27 -11.10 0.89 -4.98
C VAL A 27 -12.04 0.54 -3.82
N ILE A 28 -11.45 0.12 -2.71
CA ILE A 28 -12.11 -0.05 -1.42
C ILE A 28 -11.89 1.22 -0.61
N GLU A 29 -12.94 2.01 -0.44
CA GLU A 29 -12.91 3.28 0.28
C GLU A 29 -14.05 3.34 1.29
N LYS A 30 -13.75 3.71 2.55
CA LYS A 30 -14.72 3.71 3.65
C LYS A 30 -15.70 4.89 3.56
N ARG A 31 -15.29 5.97 2.89
CA ARG A 31 -16.09 7.18 2.68
C ARG A 31 -17.11 6.96 1.55
N ALA A 32 -18.39 6.82 1.93
CA ALA A 32 -19.48 6.47 1.01
C ALA A 32 -19.71 7.50 -0.10
N GLU A 33 -19.32 8.75 0.10
CA GLU A 33 -19.39 9.80 -0.92
C GLU A 33 -18.48 9.56 -2.13
N PHE A 34 -17.50 8.66 -2.03
CA PHE A 34 -16.65 8.28 -3.16
C PHE A 34 -17.19 7.09 -3.96
N VAL A 35 -18.30 6.47 -3.54
CA VAL A 35 -18.88 5.32 -4.25
C VAL A 35 -19.19 5.70 -5.69
N GLN A 36 -18.67 4.89 -6.61
CA GLN A 36 -18.77 5.13 -8.04
C GLN A 36 -18.77 3.78 -8.77
N GLN A 37 -19.54 3.71 -9.85
CA GLN A 37 -19.57 2.55 -10.74
C GLN A 37 -19.38 3.03 -12.18
N GLY A 38 -18.43 2.41 -12.88
CA GLY A 38 -18.18 2.56 -14.31
C GLY A 38 -17.58 1.28 -14.89
N ASP A 39 -17.27 1.28 -16.18
CA ASP A 39 -16.90 0.04 -16.90
C ASP A 39 -15.59 -0.57 -16.40
N LEU A 40 -14.55 0.26 -16.27
CA LEU A 40 -13.21 -0.14 -15.82
C LEU A 40 -12.87 0.38 -14.42
N PHE A 41 -13.77 1.14 -13.80
CA PHE A 41 -13.51 1.81 -12.52
C PHE A 41 -14.69 1.66 -11.57
N ARG A 42 -14.44 1.07 -10.41
CA ARG A 42 -15.42 0.88 -9.34
C ARG A 42 -14.85 1.35 -8.02
N VAL A 43 -15.62 2.12 -7.26
CA VAL A 43 -15.32 2.47 -5.86
C VAL A 43 -16.44 1.90 -4.99
N THR A 44 -16.08 1.13 -3.96
CA THR A 44 -17.03 0.45 -3.08
C THR A 44 -16.51 0.38 -1.65
N LEU A 45 -17.41 0.19 -0.69
CA LEU A 45 -17.03 -0.08 0.70
C LEU A 45 -16.78 -1.58 0.94
N ASP A 46 -17.20 -2.47 0.02
CA ASP A 46 -17.22 -3.91 0.24
C ASP A 46 -15.87 -4.56 -0.11
N PRO A 47 -15.06 -5.00 0.87
CA PRO A 47 -13.74 -5.59 0.61
C PRO A 47 -13.83 -6.91 -0.14
N ARG A 48 -15.00 -7.57 -0.21
CA ARG A 48 -15.20 -8.78 -1.02
C ARG A 48 -14.94 -8.54 -2.51
N ALA A 49 -15.04 -7.31 -3.00
CA ALA A 49 -14.72 -6.96 -4.38
C ALA A 49 -13.24 -7.22 -4.74
N LEU A 50 -12.34 -7.32 -3.75
CA LEU A 50 -10.94 -7.69 -3.98
C LEU A 50 -10.76 -9.11 -4.52
N ARG A 51 -11.75 -10.00 -4.35
CA ARG A 51 -11.71 -11.38 -4.86
C ARG A 51 -11.62 -11.47 -6.38
N ASP A 52 -12.06 -10.42 -7.08
CA ASP A 52 -11.99 -10.33 -8.54
C ASP A 52 -10.66 -9.73 -9.02
N CYS A 53 -9.80 -9.25 -8.11
CA CYS A 53 -8.56 -8.52 -8.42
C CYS A 53 -7.34 -9.45 -8.35
N ASN A 54 -6.43 -9.36 -9.31
CA ASN A 54 -5.21 -10.16 -9.36
C ASN A 54 -3.98 -9.42 -8.81
N LYS A 55 -4.06 -8.10 -8.62
CA LYS A 55 -3.01 -7.28 -8.00
C LYS A 55 -3.62 -6.34 -6.99
N ILE A 56 -3.01 -6.19 -5.83
CA ILE A 56 -3.57 -5.39 -4.73
C ILE A 56 -2.57 -4.35 -4.24
N LEU A 57 -3.04 -3.10 -4.17
CA LEU A 57 -2.34 -1.95 -3.59
C LEU A 57 -3.09 -1.53 -2.32
N CYS A 58 -2.56 -1.89 -1.16
CA CYS A 58 -3.17 -1.63 0.12
C CYS A 58 -2.51 -0.46 0.84
N THR A 59 -3.28 0.51 1.32
CA THR A 59 -2.77 1.54 2.22
C THR A 59 -2.22 0.93 3.51
N ALA A 60 -1.06 1.44 3.94
CA ALA A 60 -0.49 1.12 5.24
C ALA A 60 -1.31 1.67 6.41
N ALA A 61 -2.27 2.58 6.16
CA ALA A 61 -3.23 3.02 7.18
C ALA A 61 -4.11 1.88 7.72
N THR A 62 -4.21 0.75 6.99
CA THR A 62 -4.86 -0.48 7.48
C THR A 62 -4.17 -1.08 8.71
N LEU A 63 -2.89 -0.76 8.95
CA LEU A 63 -2.16 -1.13 10.16
C LEU A 63 -2.61 -0.33 11.38
N LEU A 64 -3.09 0.91 11.20
CA LEU A 64 -3.48 1.79 12.31
C LEU A 64 -4.92 1.58 12.75
N ASN A 65 -5.77 1.04 11.87
CA ASN A 65 -7.19 0.85 12.13
C ASN A 65 -7.59 -0.63 12.16
N ASP A 66 -6.61 -1.52 12.34
CA ASP A 66 -6.76 -2.96 12.49
C ASP A 66 -7.54 -3.66 11.35
N SER A 67 -7.55 -3.08 10.15
CA SER A 67 -8.31 -3.64 9.02
C SER A 67 -7.45 -4.45 8.04
N LEU A 68 -6.14 -4.59 8.27
CA LEU A 68 -5.28 -5.32 7.33
C LEU A 68 -5.69 -6.78 7.18
N ASP A 69 -5.94 -7.49 8.29
CA ASP A 69 -6.27 -8.92 8.25
C ASP A 69 -7.58 -9.19 7.48
N GLU A 70 -8.58 -8.32 7.61
CA GLU A 70 -9.82 -8.37 6.83
C GLU A 70 -9.53 -8.24 5.33
N ILE A 71 -8.70 -7.27 4.95
CA ILE A 71 -8.30 -7.06 3.55
C ILE A 71 -7.56 -8.28 2.99
N LEU A 72 -6.61 -8.82 3.75
CA LEU A 72 -5.83 -10.00 3.32
C LEU A 72 -6.72 -11.24 3.17
N ALA A 73 -7.77 -11.39 3.99
CA ALA A 73 -8.73 -12.48 3.85
C ALA A 73 -9.49 -12.48 2.50
N HIS A 74 -9.61 -11.32 1.85
CA HIS A 74 -10.21 -11.19 0.51
C HIS A 74 -9.18 -11.19 -0.64
N SER A 75 -7.89 -11.31 -0.32
CA SER A 75 -6.77 -11.13 -1.24
C SER A 75 -6.13 -12.45 -1.69
N GLY A 76 -6.65 -13.61 -1.28
CA GLY A 76 -5.97 -14.91 -1.47
C GLY A 76 -5.72 -15.37 -2.92
N HIS A 77 -6.39 -14.78 -3.92
CA HIS A 77 -6.16 -15.06 -5.34
C HIS A 77 -5.19 -14.06 -6.01
N ALA A 78 -4.77 -13.02 -5.28
CA ALA A 78 -3.89 -12.00 -5.83
C ALA A 78 -2.50 -12.59 -6.08
N GLN A 79 -1.94 -12.26 -7.23
CA GLN A 79 -0.59 -12.62 -7.65
C GLN A 79 0.47 -11.72 -7.01
N ARG A 80 0.05 -10.52 -6.58
CA ARG A 80 0.92 -9.54 -5.94
C ARG A 80 0.11 -8.66 -4.99
N VAL A 81 0.55 -8.57 -3.74
CA VAL A 81 -0.01 -7.70 -2.71
C VAL A 81 1.07 -6.73 -2.21
N ALA A 82 0.82 -5.43 -2.33
CA ALA A 82 1.68 -4.39 -1.81
C ALA A 82 1.00 -3.62 -0.68
N VAL A 83 1.67 -3.43 0.45
CA VAL A 83 1.24 -2.52 1.52
C VAL A 83 2.11 -1.26 1.43
N ILE A 84 1.49 -0.11 1.17
CA ILE A 84 2.20 1.13 0.83
C ILE A 84 1.74 2.31 1.68
N GLY A 85 2.69 3.14 2.07
CA GLY A 85 2.45 4.43 2.72
C GLY A 85 3.42 4.68 3.87
N PRO A 86 3.54 5.94 4.35
CA PRO A 86 4.46 6.29 5.43
C PRO A 86 4.32 5.45 6.71
N THR A 87 3.12 4.93 6.98
CA THR A 87 2.83 4.06 8.12
C THR A 87 3.55 2.71 8.06
N ALA A 88 4.01 2.26 6.89
CA ALA A 88 4.71 1.00 6.71
C ALA A 88 6.19 1.05 7.17
N GLY A 89 6.49 1.77 8.25
CA GLY A 89 7.83 1.93 8.81
C GLY A 89 8.28 0.80 9.74
N CYS A 90 7.49 -0.26 9.89
CA CYS A 90 7.83 -1.43 10.70
C CYS A 90 8.74 -2.43 9.97
N LEU A 91 9.28 -3.40 10.71
CA LEU A 91 9.95 -4.55 10.09
C LEU A 91 8.94 -5.34 9.25
N PRO A 92 9.29 -5.76 8.01
CA PRO A 92 8.33 -6.31 7.08
C PRO A 92 8.02 -7.80 7.31
N ASP A 93 8.78 -8.51 8.17
CA ASP A 93 8.63 -9.95 8.42
C ASP A 93 7.17 -10.34 8.74
N PRO A 94 6.45 -9.65 9.64
CA PRO A 94 5.07 -10.01 9.96
C PRO A 94 4.09 -9.76 8.81
N LEU A 95 4.40 -8.85 7.89
CA LEU A 95 3.58 -8.58 6.70
C LEU A 95 3.82 -9.66 5.65
N PHE A 96 5.09 -9.98 5.40
CA PHE A 96 5.47 -11.04 4.46
C PHE A 96 4.97 -12.41 4.90
N SER A 97 4.97 -12.71 6.20
CA SER A 97 4.41 -13.96 6.74
C SER A 97 2.90 -14.08 6.54
N ARG A 98 2.20 -12.97 6.25
CA ARG A 98 0.75 -12.92 5.99
C ARG A 98 0.39 -12.84 4.51
N GLY A 99 1.36 -13.05 3.62
CA GLY A 99 1.13 -13.05 2.17
C GLY A 99 1.24 -11.67 1.51
N VAL A 100 1.78 -10.66 2.19
CA VAL A 100 2.23 -9.44 1.52
C VAL A 100 3.51 -9.77 0.72
N ASP A 101 3.63 -9.25 -0.49
CA ASP A 101 4.82 -9.44 -1.34
C ASP A 101 5.73 -8.21 -1.35
N VAL A 102 5.16 -7.03 -1.10
CA VAL A 102 5.86 -5.74 -1.20
C VAL A 102 5.45 -4.81 -0.08
N VAL A 103 6.44 -4.18 0.56
CA VAL A 103 6.22 -3.11 1.54
C VAL A 103 6.85 -1.82 1.01
N GLY A 104 6.03 -0.79 0.82
CA GLY A 104 6.47 0.53 0.36
C GLY A 104 6.34 1.58 1.46
N GLY A 105 7.46 2.17 1.87
CA GLY A 105 7.50 3.13 2.98
C GLY A 105 8.24 4.42 2.63
N SER A 106 8.45 5.24 3.65
CA SER A 106 9.25 6.47 3.56
C SER A 106 10.29 6.49 4.66
N ARG A 107 11.53 6.84 4.33
CA ARG A 107 12.61 7.13 5.28
C ARG A 107 12.76 8.65 5.40
N THR A 108 12.92 9.15 6.61
CA THR A 108 13.27 10.55 6.82
C THR A 108 14.66 10.85 6.27
N ALA A 109 14.74 11.74 5.28
CA ALA A 109 16.00 12.21 4.71
C ALA A 109 16.53 13.43 5.48
N ASN A 110 15.63 14.36 5.85
CA ASN A 110 15.96 15.53 6.65
C ASN A 110 14.93 15.73 7.77
N PRO A 111 15.27 15.40 9.04
CA PRO A 111 14.32 15.49 10.14
C PRO A 111 13.92 16.92 10.50
N VAL A 112 14.78 17.91 10.26
CA VAL A 112 14.46 19.32 10.53
C VAL A 112 13.44 19.83 9.50
N SER A 113 13.71 19.59 8.21
CA SER A 113 12.80 19.93 7.11
C SER A 113 11.46 19.21 7.26
N LEU A 114 11.48 17.91 7.59
CA LEU A 114 10.26 17.13 7.78
C LEU A 114 9.41 17.68 8.93
N LYS A 115 10.04 17.99 10.08
CA LYS A 115 9.33 18.61 11.21
C LYS A 115 8.71 19.96 10.84
N GLN A 116 9.43 20.80 10.10
CA GLN A 116 8.92 22.09 9.68
C GLN A 116 7.73 21.94 8.71
N ARG A 117 7.88 21.12 7.67
CA ARG A 117 6.81 20.83 6.70
C ARG A 117 5.56 20.24 7.35
N LEU A 118 5.72 19.35 8.34
CA LEU A 118 4.61 18.81 9.11
C LEU A 118 3.86 19.89 9.90
N ARG A 119 4.57 20.81 10.56
CA ARG A 119 3.95 21.95 11.27
C ARG A 119 3.20 22.87 10.32
N ASP A 120 3.79 23.13 9.16
CA ASP A 120 3.26 24.04 8.16
C ASP A 120 2.21 23.36 7.25
N GLN A 121 1.91 22.08 7.48
CA GLN A 121 0.97 21.27 6.68
C GLN A 121 1.32 21.23 5.18
N LEU A 122 2.62 21.26 4.88
CA LEU A 122 3.15 21.19 3.53
C LEU A 122 3.43 19.74 3.11
N GLU A 123 3.49 19.51 1.81
CA GLU A 123 3.99 18.23 1.28
C GLU A 123 5.38 17.93 1.82
N TRP A 124 5.62 16.65 2.12
CA TRP A 124 6.90 16.23 2.69
C TRP A 124 8.05 16.35 1.69
N ALA A 125 7.76 16.24 0.39
CA ALA A 125 8.70 16.42 -0.72
C ALA A 125 10.06 15.75 -0.46
N ASP A 126 11.14 16.52 -0.59
CA ASP A 126 12.54 16.12 -0.40
C ASP A 126 12.92 15.83 1.06
N ALA A 127 12.04 16.08 2.04
CA ALA A 127 12.30 15.74 3.43
C ALA A 127 12.22 14.22 3.71
N VAL A 128 11.67 13.45 2.77
CA VAL A 128 11.57 11.99 2.83
C VAL A 128 12.03 11.33 1.54
N GLU A 129 12.56 10.13 1.66
CA GLU A 129 12.86 9.24 0.54
C GLU A 129 11.92 8.04 0.58
N LYS A 130 11.26 7.76 -0.55
CA LYS A 130 10.41 6.57 -0.69
C LYS A 130 11.31 5.36 -0.92
N TYR A 131 10.97 4.24 -0.29
CA TYR A 131 11.65 2.97 -0.49
C TYR A 131 10.64 1.86 -0.70
N THR A 132 11.10 0.74 -1.27
CA THR A 132 10.32 -0.48 -1.41
C THR A 132 11.18 -1.67 -0.98
N ILE A 133 10.59 -2.58 -0.20
CA ILE A 133 11.18 -3.87 0.17
C ILE A 133 10.32 -4.94 -0.46
N GLU A 134 10.93 -5.79 -1.29
CA GLU A 134 10.27 -6.95 -1.88
C GLU A 134 10.62 -8.20 -1.09
N ARG A 135 9.63 -9.06 -0.83
CA ARG A 135 9.81 -10.30 -0.05
C ARG A 135 10.98 -11.14 -0.60
N ASP A 136 11.06 -11.30 -1.91
CA ASP A 136 12.05 -12.15 -2.56
C ASP A 136 13.49 -11.62 -2.43
N ASN A 137 13.64 -10.33 -2.11
CA ASN A 137 14.93 -9.66 -1.90
C ASN A 137 15.21 -9.35 -0.42
N TYR A 138 14.35 -9.82 0.49
CA TYR A 138 14.46 -9.56 1.93
C TYR A 138 14.94 -10.81 2.67
N PRO A 139 16.16 -10.82 3.23
CA PRO A 139 16.74 -12.03 3.84
C PRO A 139 16.16 -12.40 5.21
N GLY A 140 15.21 -11.62 5.74
CA GLY A 140 14.71 -11.75 7.12
C GLY A 140 15.47 -10.87 8.10
N PHE A 141 14.77 -10.38 9.13
CA PHE A 141 15.35 -9.49 10.14
C PHE A 141 16.54 -10.12 10.86
N ASP A 142 16.43 -11.40 11.24
CA ASP A 142 17.51 -12.11 11.94
C ASP A 142 18.81 -12.16 11.12
N GLN A 143 18.70 -12.39 9.81
CA GLN A 143 19.86 -12.38 8.92
C GLN A 143 20.46 -10.98 8.75
N LEU A 144 19.63 -9.93 8.74
CA LEU A 144 20.12 -8.55 8.71
C LEU A 144 20.87 -8.20 10.01
N LEU A 145 20.35 -8.59 11.16
CA LEU A 145 21.02 -8.40 12.46
C LEU A 145 22.37 -9.10 12.50
N LEU A 146 22.45 -10.33 12.02
CA LEU A 146 23.70 -11.08 11.93
C LEU A 146 24.73 -10.39 11.03
N ARG A 147 24.29 -9.77 9.93
CA ARG A 147 25.18 -9.01 9.03
C ARG A 147 25.67 -7.70 9.63
N ALA A 148 24.82 -7.01 10.39
CA ALA A 148 25.15 -5.73 11.03
C ALA A 148 26.07 -5.89 12.26
N SER A 149 26.12 -7.10 12.84
CA SER A 149 26.94 -7.42 14.00
C SER A 149 28.36 -7.90 13.63
N ARG A 150 28.69 -7.92 12.35
CA ARG A 150 30.04 -8.21 11.81
C ARG A 150 30.74 -6.90 11.46
#